data_AF-K8GHS8-F1
#
_entry.id   AF-K8GHS8-F1
#
_cell.length_a   1.000
_cell.length_b   1.000
_cell.length_c   1.000
_cell.angle_alpha   90.00
_cell.angle_beta   90.00
_cell.angle_gamma   90.00
#
_symmetry.space_group_name_H-M   'P 1'
#
loop_
_entity.id
_entity.type
_entity.pdbx_description
1 polymer ?
#
loop_
_entity_poly.entity_id
_entity_poly.type
_entity_poly.pdbx_seq_one_letter_code
_entity_poly.pdbx_strand_id
1 'polypeptide(L)'
;MVKSLQARTVTLRDLIDDFSLQFVEDDQFFYEWQEHFLEICEQEKELLDKVKAGFFSLVTYPLLLEKPVREAIISPLLFLAGFYLPTFYERLERLGT
;
A
#
# COMPACT_ATOMS: atom_id res chain seq x y z
N MET A 1 2.50 -30.43 17.86
CA MET A 1 3.13 -30.41 16.53
C MET A 1 3.27 -28.96 16.10
N VAL A 2 4.46 -28.50 15.69
CA VAL A 2 4.66 -27.14 15.18
C VAL A 2 4.28 -27.12 13.70
N LYS A 3 3.33 -26.26 13.32
CA LYS A 3 2.92 -26.06 11.91
C LYS A 3 3.85 -25.00 11.31
N SER A 4 4.69 -25.38 10.34
CA SER A 4 5.61 -24.45 9.67
C SER A 4 5.14 -24.18 8.24
N LEU A 5 4.93 -22.91 7.89
CA LEU A 5 4.66 -22.50 6.51
C LEU A 5 5.95 -22.08 5.81
N GLN A 6 6.07 -22.39 4.52
CA GLN A 6 7.21 -21.96 3.71
C GLN A 6 7.02 -20.50 3.28
N ALA A 7 7.98 -19.63 3.58
CA ALA A 7 7.90 -18.20 3.29
C ALA A 7 7.64 -17.86 1.81
N ARG A 8 8.05 -18.72 0.88
CA ARG A 8 7.83 -18.53 -0.56
C ARG A 8 6.38 -18.76 -1.03
N THR A 9 5.57 -19.45 -0.24
CA THR A 9 4.21 -19.85 -0.61
C THR A 9 3.15 -19.40 0.38
N VAL A 10 3.55 -18.83 1.52
CA VAL A 10 2.61 -18.34 2.53
C VAL A 10 1.84 -17.14 1.99
N THR A 11 0.53 -17.16 2.16
CA THR A 11 -0.36 -16.04 1.84
C THR A 11 -0.77 -15.31 3.11
N LEU A 12 -1.25 -14.06 2.99
CA LEU A 12 -1.81 -13.33 4.12
C LEU A 12 -3.00 -14.08 4.74
N ARG A 13 -3.81 -14.76 3.91
CA ARG A 13 -4.92 -15.61 4.35
C ARG A 13 -4.45 -16.74 5.26
N ASP A 14 -3.36 -17.44 4.89
CA ASP A 14 -2.80 -18.51 5.72
C ASP A 14 -2.35 -17.98 7.09
N LEU A 15 -1.75 -16.78 7.12
CA LEU A 15 -1.34 -16.14 8.38
C LEU A 15 -2.54 -15.79 9.27
N ILE A 16 -3.62 -15.29 8.68
CA ILE A 16 -4.86 -14.97 9.41
C ILE A 16 -5.49 -16.26 9.96
N ASP A 17 -5.70 -17.26 9.11
CA ASP A 17 -6.45 -18.47 9.46
C ASP A 17 -5.66 -19.41 10.40
N ASP A 18 -4.35 -19.59 10.18
CA ASP A 18 -3.53 -20.53 10.95
C ASP A 18 -2.83 -19.91 12.18
N PHE A 19 -2.55 -18.61 12.15
CA PHE A 19 -1.80 -17.92 13.22
C PHE A 19 -2.62 -16.83 13.91
N SER A 20 -3.90 -16.67 13.56
CA SER A 20 -4.78 -15.64 14.12
C SER A 20 -4.21 -14.23 13.95
N LEU A 21 -3.49 -14.00 12.84
CA LEU A 21 -2.98 -12.67 12.51
C LEU A 21 -4.17 -11.71 12.36
N GLN A 22 -4.05 -10.52 12.96
CA GLN A 22 -5.09 -9.49 12.91
C GLN A 22 -4.55 -8.26 12.20
N PHE A 23 -5.42 -7.61 11.42
CA PHE A 23 -5.13 -6.31 10.86
C PHE A 23 -5.40 -5.25 11.94
N VAL A 24 -4.39 -4.41 12.22
CA VAL A 24 -4.48 -3.36 13.23
C VAL A 24 -4.68 -2.02 12.51
N GLU A 25 -5.82 -1.39 12.76
CA GLU A 25 -6.16 -0.04 12.27
C GLU A 25 -5.93 1.04 13.32
N ASP A 26 -5.36 0.66 14.48
CA ASP A 26 -5.01 1.61 15.52
C ASP A 26 -3.82 2.46 15.08
N ASP A 27 -4.10 3.74 14.84
CA ASP A 27 -3.13 4.77 14.50
C ASP A 27 -2.02 4.91 15.56
N GLN A 28 -2.27 4.49 16.81
CA GLN A 28 -1.28 4.53 17.89
C GLN A 28 -0.31 3.33 17.86
N PHE A 29 -0.57 2.30 17.06
CA PHE A 29 0.24 1.07 17.07
C PHE A 29 1.64 1.27 16.47
N PHE A 30 1.78 2.18 15.51
CA PHE A 30 3.06 2.58 14.92
C PHE A 30 3.20 4.11 14.96
N TYR A 31 3.09 4.69 16.16
CA TYR A 31 3.14 6.15 16.32
C TYR A 31 4.45 6.75 15.80
N GLU A 32 5.56 6.00 15.85
CA GLU A 32 6.87 6.44 15.37
C GLU A 32 6.86 6.73 13.86
N TRP A 33 5.93 6.12 13.13
CA TRP A 33 5.76 6.33 11.70
C TRP A 33 4.87 7.53 11.40
N GLN A 34 4.23 8.14 12.40
CA GLN A 34 3.41 9.34 12.22
C GLN A 34 4.20 10.63 12.45
N GLU A 35 5.40 10.51 13.03
CA GLU A 35 6.30 11.63 13.21
C GLU A 35 6.89 12.05 11.84
N HIS A 36 6.90 13.36 11.56
CA HIS A 36 7.47 13.95 10.33
C HIS A 36 6.75 13.70 9.00
N PHE A 37 5.49 13.25 9.02
CA PHE A 37 4.70 13.21 7.78
C PHE A 37 4.36 14.61 7.26
N LEU A 38 4.36 14.74 5.94
CA LEU A 38 3.76 15.92 5.30
C LEU A 38 2.28 15.95 5.62
N GLU A 39 1.77 17.11 6.04
CA GLU A 39 0.34 17.30 6.18
C GLU A 39 -0.33 17.14 4.81
N ILE A 40 -1.27 16.22 4.72
CA ILE A 40 -2.14 16.01 3.56
C ILE A 40 -3.52 16.59 3.85
N CYS A 41 -4.23 17.05 2.83
CA CYS A 41 -5.59 17.54 3.01
C CYS A 41 -6.59 16.38 3.18
N GLU A 42 -7.78 16.68 3.72
CA GLU A 42 -8.82 15.69 3.96
C GLU A 42 -9.23 14.93 2.68
N GLN A 43 -9.22 15.61 1.53
CA GLN A 43 -9.55 14.99 0.24
C GLN A 43 -8.49 13.96 -0.19
N GLU A 44 -7.21 14.25 0.06
CA GLU A 44 -6.11 13.31 -0.20
C GLU A 44 -6.20 12.11 0.73
N LYS A 45 -6.52 12.35 2.01
CA LYS A 45 -6.73 11.31 3.01
C LYS A 45 -7.88 10.38 2.62
N GLU A 46 -9.04 10.91 2.25
CA GLU A 46 -10.17 10.11 1.78
C GLU A 46 -9.83 9.25 0.55
N LEU A 47 -9.00 9.77 -0.36
CA LEU A 47 -8.56 9.01 -1.52
C LEU A 47 -7.59 7.89 -1.12
N LEU A 48 -6.64 8.18 -0.24
CA LEU A 48 -5.68 7.20 0.29
C LEU A 48 -6.38 6.09 1.06
N ASP A 49 -7.42 6.41 1.85
CA ASP A 49 -8.23 5.42 2.57
C ASP A 49 -8.92 4.44 1.60
N LYS A 50 -9.45 4.94 0.47
CA LYS A 50 -10.04 4.09 -0.59
C LYS A 50 -9.00 3.20 -1.26
N VAL A 51 -7.82 3.73 -1.56
CA VAL A 51 -6.71 2.96 -2.15
C VAL A 51 -6.25 1.87 -1.18
N LYS A 52 -6.10 2.20 0.11
CA LYS A 52 -5.74 1.28 1.19
C LYS A 52 -6.77 0.13 1.29
N ALA A 53 -8.06 0.45 1.34
CA ALA A 53 -9.13 -0.55 1.37
C ALA A 53 -9.12 -1.47 0.13
N GLY A 54 -8.90 -0.90 -1.07
CA GLY A 54 -8.75 -1.64 -2.31
C GLY A 54 -7.58 -2.62 -2.28
N PHE A 55 -6.42 -2.19 -1.78
CA PHE A 55 -5.24 -3.04 -1.63
C PHE A 55 -5.51 -4.23 -0.71
N PHE A 56 -6.09 -4.00 0.47
CA PHE A 56 -6.38 -5.08 1.41
C PHE A 56 -7.39 -6.08 0.85
N SER A 57 -8.40 -5.62 0.12
CA SER A 57 -9.34 -6.51 -0.57
C SER A 57 -8.63 -7.43 -1.56
N LEU A 58 -7.73 -6.87 -2.39
CA LEU A 58 -6.98 -7.62 -3.40
C LEU A 58 -5.98 -8.63 -2.81
N VAL A 59 -5.31 -8.27 -1.72
CA VAL A 59 -4.32 -9.14 -1.07
C VAL A 59 -4.97 -10.22 -0.19
N THR A 60 -6.13 -9.93 0.40
CA THR A 60 -6.86 -10.87 1.27
C THR A 60 -7.62 -11.93 0.46
N TYR A 61 -8.16 -11.55 -0.70
CA TYR A 61 -8.88 -12.45 -1.61
C TYR A 61 -8.09 -12.57 -2.91
N PRO A 62 -7.16 -13.55 -3.01
CA PRO A 62 -6.23 -13.62 -4.12
C PRO A 62 -6.93 -14.05 -5.42
N LEU A 63 -7.56 -13.10 -6.12
CA LEU A 63 -7.87 -13.17 -7.56
C LEU A 63 -6.63 -12.80 -8.41
N LEU A 64 -5.43 -12.96 -7.84
CA LEU A 64 -4.18 -12.31 -8.22
C LEU A 64 -3.88 -12.32 -9.73
N LEU A 65 -4.11 -11.18 -10.35
CA LEU A 65 -3.36 -10.75 -11.51
C LEU A 65 -2.52 -9.54 -11.06
N GLU A 66 -1.22 -9.57 -11.35
CA GLU A 66 -0.27 -8.49 -11.02
C GLU A 66 -0.72 -7.12 -11.57
N LYS A 67 -1.42 -7.14 -12.70
CA LYS A 67 -1.89 -5.97 -13.43
C LYS A 67 -2.96 -5.15 -12.67
N PRO A 68 -4.04 -5.74 -12.13
CA PRO A 68 -4.98 -5.05 -11.23
C PRO A 68 -4.34 -4.33 -10.05
N VAL A 69 -3.35 -4.93 -9.38
CA VAL A 69 -2.68 -4.29 -8.23
C VAL A 69 -1.91 -3.06 -8.68
N ARG A 70 -1.19 -3.16 -9.81
CA ARG A 70 -0.44 -2.04 -10.40
C ARG A 70 -1.36 -0.87 -10.76
N GLU A 71 -2.48 -1.13 -11.43
CA GLU A 71 -3.40 -0.08 -11.86
C GLU A 71 -4.24 0.50 -10.71
N ALA A 72 -4.74 -0.33 -9.80
CA ALA A 72 -5.62 0.12 -8.73
C ALA A 72 -4.89 0.83 -7.58
N ILE A 73 -3.59 0.56 -7.40
CA ILE A 73 -2.82 1.04 -6.24
C ILE A 73 -1.71 1.99 -6.66
N ILE A 74 -0.84 1.60 -7.59
CA ILE A 74 0.35 2.40 -7.93
C ILE A 74 -0.06 3.67 -8.68
N SER A 75 -0.96 3.58 -9.65
CA SER A 75 -1.39 4.74 -10.45
C SER A 75 -2.00 5.87 -9.58
N PRO A 76 -2.95 5.60 -8.65
CA PRO A 76 -3.45 6.63 -7.74
C PRO A 76 -2.38 7.28 -6.86
N LEU A 77 -1.42 6.49 -6.35
CA LEU A 77 -0.33 7.02 -5.52
C LEU A 77 0.60 7.94 -6.33
N LEU A 78 0.95 7.56 -7.56
CA LEU A 78 1.75 8.39 -8.45
C LEU A 78 1.02 9.68 -8.82
N PHE A 79 -0.30 9.60 -9.02
CA PHE A 79 -1.13 10.77 -9.28
C PHE A 79 -1.15 11.74 -8.10
N LEU A 80 -1.41 11.24 -6.89
CA LEU A 80 -1.38 12.04 -5.66
C LEU A 80 -0.01 12.69 -5.41
N ALA A 81 1.07 11.95 -5.68
CA ALA A 81 2.42 12.46 -5.54
C ALA A 81 2.85 13.43 -6.66
N GLY A 82 1.97 13.74 -7.62
CA GLY A 82 2.23 14.72 -8.68
C GLY A 82 3.21 14.25 -9.76
N PHE A 83 3.46 12.94 -9.89
CA PHE A 83 4.44 12.39 -10.84
C PHE A 83 4.05 12.64 -12.31
N TYR A 84 2.76 12.87 -12.58
CA TYR A 84 2.27 13.19 -13.92
C TYR A 84 2.26 14.70 -14.23
N LEU A 85 2.71 15.55 -13.30
CA LEU A 85 2.78 16.98 -13.51
C LEU A 85 4.07 17.38 -14.27
N PRO A 86 4.04 18.43 -15.12
CA PRO A 86 5.19 18.83 -15.93
C PRO A 86 6.46 19.10 -15.12
N THR A 87 6.31 19.68 -13.94
CA THR A 87 7.40 20.03 -13.01
C THR A 87 8.22 18.82 -12.55
N PHE A 88 7.64 17.62 -12.57
CA PHE A 88 8.35 16.41 -12.21
C PHE A 88 9.22 15.88 -13.36
N TYR A 89 8.71 15.90 -14.59
CA TYR A 89 9.43 15.44 -15.78
C TYR A 89 10.71 16.25 -16.04
N GLU A 90 10.64 17.57 -15.95
CA GLU A 90 11.81 18.45 -16.12
C GLU A 90 12.90 18.18 -15.06
N ARG A 91 12.52 17.69 -13.88
CA ARG A 91 13.45 17.36 -12.78
C ARG A 91 14.15 16.02 -13.00
N LEU A 92 13.43 15.04 -13.55
CA LEU A 92 14.01 13.74 -13.91
C LEU A 92 15.01 13.86 -15.06
N GLU A 93 14.73 14.67 -16.07
CA GLU A 93 15.65 14.90 -17.19
C GLU A 93 16.98 15.50 -16.74
N ARG A 94 16.96 16.39 -15.73
CA ARG A 94 18.16 17.02 -15.16
C ARG A 94 18.98 16.11 -14.24
N LEU A 95 18.41 15.02 -13.73
CA LEU A 95 19.12 14.02 -12.93
C LEU A 95 19.78 12.93 -13.80
N GLY A 96 19.40 12.84 -15.07
CA GLY A 96 19.96 11.92 -16.07
C GLY A 96 21.10 12.49 -16.91
N THR A 97 21.58 13.70 -16.61
CA THR A 97 22.74 14.37 -17.25
C THR A 97 23.82 14.65 -16.22
#